data_AF-A0A934AM07-F1
#
_entry.id   AF-A0A934AM07-F1
#
_cell.length_a   1.000
_cell.length_b   1.000
_cell.length_c   1.000
_cell.angle_alpha   90.00
_cell.angle_beta   90.00
_cell.angle_gamma   90.00
#
_symmetry.space_group_name_H-M   'P 1'
#
loop_
_entity.id
_entity.type
_entity.pdbx_description
1 polymer ?
#
loop_
_entity_poly.entity_id
_entity_poly.type
_entity_poly.pdbx_seq_one_letter_code
_entity_poly.pdbx_strand_id
1 'polypeptide(L)' 'KGSELAGYRMGKIGDTLTGMGLEPERVSSFEVAITDNQRVAKFINDYVAQLVEMGPSPMKGFA' A
#
# COMPACT_ATOMS: atom_id res chain seq x y z
N LYS A 1 -13.70 -15.25 5.00
CA LYS A 1 -12.42 -16.02 5.11
C LYS A 1 -11.36 -15.56 4.10
N GLY A 2 -11.71 -15.14 2.88
CA GLY A 2 -10.73 -14.58 1.93
C GLY A 2 -10.11 -13.26 2.40
N SER A 3 -10.91 -12.35 2.95
CA SER A 3 -10.45 -11.07 3.50
C SER A 3 -9.47 -11.26 4.66
N GLU A 4 -9.76 -12.18 5.56
CA GLU A 4 -8.88 -12.55 6.68
C GLU A 4 -7.51 -13.06 6.20
N LEU A 5 -7.49 -13.93 5.19
CA LEU A 5 -6.25 -14.41 4.58
C LEU A 5 -5.48 -13.29 3.88
N ALA A 6 -6.19 -12.35 3.24
CA ALA A 6 -5.57 -11.17 2.65
C ALA A 6 -4.90 -10.30 3.72
N GLY A 7 -5.59 -10.04 4.84
CA GLY A 7 -5.03 -9.29 5.98
C GLY A 7 -3.75 -9.95 6.52
N TYR A 8 -3.77 -11.27 6.72
CA TYR A 8 -2.58 -12.02 7.13
C TYR A 8 -1.41 -11.86 6.15
N ARG A 9 -1.67 -11.97 4.84
CA ARG A 9 -0.66 -11.81 3.79
C ARG A 9 -0.11 -10.39 3.73
N MET A 10 -0.96 -9.37 3.91
CA MET A 10 -0.52 -7.97 3.91
C MET A 10 0.42 -7.68 5.09
N GLY A 11 0.19 -8.28 6.26
CA GLY A 11 1.14 -8.21 7.38
C GLY A 11 2.53 -8.73 7.00
N LYS A 12 2.60 -9.86 6.26
CA LYS A 12 3.87 -10.43 5.78
C LYS A 12 4.58 -9.56 4.75
N ILE A 13 3.84 -8.81 3.95
CA ILE A 13 4.43 -7.85 3.01
C ILE A 13 5.12 -6.72 3.78
N GLY A 14 4.51 -6.20 4.85
CA GLY A 14 5.14 -5.18 5.70
C GLY A 14 6.48 -5.64 6.30
N ASP A 15 6.53 -6.87 6.82
CA ASP A 15 7.76 -7.49 7.32
C ASP A 15 8.83 -7.57 6.21
N THR A 16 8.42 -7.94 5.00
CA THR A 16 9.30 -8.08 3.83
C THR A 16 9.84 -6.73 3.36
N LEU A 17 8.99 -5.71 3.27
CA LEU A 17 9.38 -4.35 2.90
C LEU A 17 10.43 -3.80 3.87
N THR A 18 10.19 -3.97 5.17
CA THR A 18 11.14 -3.58 6.21
C THR A 18 12.49 -4.29 6.02
N GLY A 19 12.48 -5.59 5.72
CA GLY A 19 13.69 -6.36 5.43
C GLY A 19 14.46 -5.90 4.18
N MET A 20 13.77 -5.28 3.23
CA MET A 20 14.36 -4.67 2.03
C MET A 20 14.81 -3.21 2.24
N GLY A 21 14.67 -2.67 3.46
CA GLY A 21 14.97 -1.27 3.76
C GLY A 21 13.95 -0.30 3.17
N LEU A 22 12.71 -0.75 2.93
CA LEU A 22 11.61 0.05 2.40
C LEU A 22 10.60 0.37 3.49
N GLU A 23 10.02 1.57 3.40
CA GLU A 23 8.94 2.03 4.26
C GLU A 23 7.69 1.17 4.03
N PRO A 24 7.13 0.50 5.07
CA PRO A 24 5.93 -0.34 4.93
C PRO A 24 4.73 0.40 4.34
N GLU A 25 4.65 1.72 4.54
CA GLU A 25 3.61 2.62 4.03
C GLU A 25 3.54 2.65 2.50
N ARG A 26 4.59 2.18 1.81
CA ARG A 26 4.59 1.99 0.35
C ARG A 26 3.66 0.88 -0.14
N VAL A 27 2.98 0.17 0.75
CA VAL A 27 1.87 -0.73 0.41
C VAL A 27 0.74 -0.50 1.41
N SER A 28 -0.44 -0.18 0.90
CA SER A 28 -1.65 0.00 1.70
C SER A 28 -2.78 -0.90 1.20
N SER A 29 -3.59 -1.41 2.12
CA SER A 29 -4.76 -2.25 1.81
C SER A 29 -6.00 -1.70 2.48
N PHE A 30 -7.08 -1.58 1.72
CA PHE A 30 -8.35 -1.04 2.18
C PHE A 30 -9.49 -1.96 1.77
N GLU A 31 -10.45 -2.15 2.66
CA GLU A 31 -11.71 -2.79 2.33
C GLU A 31 -12.70 -1.73 1.83
N VAL A 32 -13.28 -1.97 0.65
CA VAL A 32 -14.22 -1.06 0.00
C VAL A 32 -15.45 -1.84 -0.46
N ALA A 33 -16.62 -1.21 -0.31
CA ALA A 33 -17.84 -1.74 -0.89
C ALA A 33 -17.91 -1.41 -2.39
N ILE A 34 -18.60 -2.23 -3.18
CA ILE A 34 -18.74 -2.02 -4.64
C ILE A 34 -19.43 -0.70 -5.00
N THR A 35 -20.22 -0.14 -4.07
CA THR A 35 -20.93 1.13 -4.23
C THR A 35 -20.07 2.34 -3.85
N ASP A 36 -18.92 2.16 -3.22
CA ASP A 36 -18.14 3.20 -2.55
C ASP A 36 -17.15 3.93 -3.50
N ASN A 37 -17.64 4.31 -4.68
CA ASN A 37 -16.82 4.86 -5.77
C ASN A 37 -16.09 6.15 -5.40
N GLN A 38 -16.76 7.04 -4.65
CA GLN A 38 -16.17 8.32 -4.23
C GLN A 38 -15.00 8.12 -3.26
N ARG A 39 -15.13 7.16 -2.33
CA ARG A 39 -14.07 6.87 -1.36
C ARG A 39 -12.88 6.18 -2.01
N VAL A 40 -13.12 5.28 -2.98
CA VAL A 40 -12.03 4.67 -3.77
C VAL A 40 -11.20 5.74 -4.48
N ALA A 41 -11.86 6.70 -5.13
CA ALA A 41 -11.16 7.82 -5.78
C ALA A 41 -10.33 8.64 -4.77
N LYS A 42 -10.88 8.89 -3.57
CA LYS A 42 -10.17 9.58 -2.49
C LYS A 42 -8.92 8.80 -2.05
N PHE A 43 -9.03 7.49 -1.82
CA PHE A 43 -7.90 6.66 -1.40
C PHE A 43 -6.75 6.68 -2.38
N ILE A 44 -7.05 6.63 -3.68
CA ILE A 44 -6.02 6.72 -4.72
C ILE A 44 -5.32 8.08 -4.66
N ASN A 45 -6.08 9.17 -4.56
CA ASN A 45 -5.50 10.52 -4.50
C ASN A 45 -4.67 10.74 -3.23
N ASP A 46 -5.16 10.31 -2.07
CA ASP A 46 -4.44 10.39 -0.80
C ASP A 46 -3.13 9.60 -0.87
N TYR A 47 -3.16 8.40 -1.45
CA TYR A 47 -1.99 7.54 -1.59
C TYR A 47 -0.95 8.13 -2.55
N VAL A 48 -1.39 8.73 -3.66
CA VAL A 48 -0.50 9.46 -4.58
C VAL A 48 0.18 10.62 -3.86
N ALA A 49 -0.55 11.40 -3.06
CA ALA A 49 0.03 12.49 -2.28
C ALA A 49 1.10 11.98 -1.28
N GLN A 50 0.82 10.88 -0.57
CA GLN A 50 1.79 10.24 0.33
C GLN A 50 3.03 9.74 -0.42
N LEU A 51 2.87 9.15 -1.61
CA LEU A 51 4.00 8.72 -2.44
C LEU A 51 4.85 9.88 -2.93
N VAL A 52 4.24 11.02 -3.24
CA VAL A 52 4.97 12.24 -3.62
C VAL A 52 5.79 12.77 -2.44
N GLU A 53 5.24 12.74 -1.23
CA GLU A 53 5.93 13.15 0.00
C GLU A 53 7.08 12.20 0.37
N MET A 54 6.86 10.88 0.29
CA MET A 54 7.90 9.85 0.51
C MET A 54 9.02 9.88 -0.55
N GLY A 55 8.73 10.43 -1.74
CA GLY A 55 9.65 10.43 -2.85
C GLY A 55 9.84 9.05 -3.51
N PRO A 56 10.70 8.98 -4.55
CA PRO A 56 10.92 7.77 -5.32
C PRO A 56 11.44 6.64 -4.42
N SER A 57 11.01 5.41 -4.71
CA SER A 57 11.51 4.23 -3.99
C SER A 57 13.03 4.15 -4.08
N PRO A 58 13.73 3.80 -2.98
CA PRO A 58 15.17 3.51 -2.99
C PRO A 58 15.59 2.47 -4.03
N MET A 59 14.69 1.58 -4.46
CA MET A 59 14.95 0.56 -5.48
C MET A 59 14.80 1.09 -6.93
N LYS A 60 14.32 2.32 -7.11
CA LYS A 60 14.12 2.92 -8.45
C LYS A 60 15.47 3.29 -9.05
N GLY A 61 15.91 2.54 -10.06
CA GLY A 61 17.19 2.74 -10.75
C GLY A 61 18.23 1.64 -10.54
N PHE A 62 17.90 0.60 -9.76
CA PHE A 62 18.72 -0.60 -9.57
C PHE A 62 18.36 -1.74 -10.54
N ALA A 63 17.90 -1.39 -11.75
CA ALA A 63 17.57 -2.34 -12.83
C ALA A 63 18.75 -2.53 -13.78
#